data_AF-A0A2T5ICH8-F1
#
_entry.id   AF-A0A2T5ICH8-F1
#
_cell.length_a   1.000
_cell.length_b   1.000
_cell.length_c   1.000
_cell.angle_alpha   90.00
_cell.angle_beta   90.00
_cell.angle_gamma   90.00
#
_symmetry.space_group_name_H-M   'P 1'
#
loop_
_entity.id
_entity.type
_entity.pdbx_description
1 polymer ?
#
loop_
_entity_poly.entity_id
_entity_poly.type
_entity_poly.pdbx_seq_one_letter_code
_entity_poly.pdbx_strand_id
1 'polypeptide(L)'
;MLGFEQYSLQCVISILCQKEEGMNERETTNSAELPEWLRGSEMGELIFAYDWIDSGLGPISAWSPALQFTVSMMLLMPSAVLLLWGPKLIQIYNDSYRNLMAAKHPDGLGQPVSECWPEVWHFLAPICEGVMERCESFSFDDQPLIINRTGNPEEAFFKLTYSPIPDIKDSFSRGTSPD
;
A
#
# COMPACT_ATOMS: atom_id res chain seq x y z
N MET A 1 15.20 20.97 -20.73
CA MET A 1 14.52 19.68 -20.97
C MET A 1 15.36 18.64 -20.24
N LEU A 2 15.19 18.54 -18.92
CA LEU A 2 15.98 17.65 -18.07
C LEU A 2 15.18 16.36 -17.89
N GLY A 3 15.80 15.25 -18.26
CA GLY A 3 15.20 13.92 -18.26
C GLY A 3 14.85 13.47 -16.86
N PHE A 4 13.62 13.01 -16.69
CA PHE A 4 13.17 12.28 -15.52
C PHE A 4 13.88 10.92 -15.54
N GLU A 5 14.82 10.72 -14.62
CA GLU A 5 15.38 9.40 -14.35
C GLU A 5 14.24 8.44 -13.95
N GLN A 6 14.37 7.19 -14.40
CA GLN A 6 13.33 6.19 -14.44
C GLN A 6 13.12 5.59 -13.03
N TYR A 7 12.43 6.31 -12.14
CA TYR A 7 12.01 5.82 -10.83
C TYR A 7 10.76 4.94 -10.96
N SER A 8 10.72 3.79 -10.29
CA SER A 8 9.46 3.07 -10.10
C SER A 8 8.69 3.82 -9.02
N LEU A 9 7.80 4.70 -9.42
CA LEU A 9 6.95 5.46 -8.50
C LEU A 9 5.89 4.53 -7.90
N GLN A 10 5.42 4.86 -6.70
CA GLN A 10 4.44 4.06 -5.94
C GLN A 10 3.49 5.00 -5.20
N CYS A 11 2.34 4.54 -4.73
CA CYS A 11 1.36 5.41 -4.06
C CYS A 11 1.20 5.07 -2.58
N VAL A 12 1.39 6.06 -1.69
CA VAL A 12 0.84 6.00 -0.33
C VAL A 12 -0.54 6.62 -0.35
N ILE A 13 -1.50 5.90 0.18
CA ILE A 13 -2.83 6.40 0.52
C ILE A 13 -2.91 6.48 2.03
N SER A 14 -2.85 7.68 2.56
CA SER A 14 -3.21 7.91 3.97
C SER A 14 -4.70 8.20 4.04
N ILE A 15 -5.44 7.37 4.77
CA ILE A 15 -6.87 7.56 5.00
C ILE A 15 -7.07 7.92 6.48
N LEU A 16 -7.55 9.13 6.73
CA LEU A 16 -8.02 9.51 8.06
C LEU A 16 -9.54 9.34 8.09
N CYS A 17 -10.00 8.16 8.52
CA CYS A 17 -11.40 7.94 8.87
C CYS A 17 -11.61 8.36 10.32
N GLN A 18 -12.51 9.32 10.60
CA GLN A 18 -12.84 9.66 11.98
C GLN A 18 -13.75 8.60 12.62
N LYS A 19 -13.23 7.79 13.55
CA LYS A 19 -13.88 7.47 14.84
C LYS A 19 -12.91 6.81 15.84
N GLU A 20 -13.10 7.15 17.13
CA GLU A 20 -12.28 6.85 18.32
C GLU A 20 -12.17 5.38 18.78
N GLU A 21 -11.00 5.13 19.39
CA GLU A 21 -10.57 4.26 20.50
C GLU A 21 -11.19 2.87 20.76
N GLY A 22 -10.29 1.89 20.81
CA GLY A 22 -10.52 0.58 21.44
C GLY A 22 -9.34 -0.37 21.23
N MET A 23 -8.32 -0.27 22.11
CA MET A 23 -7.15 -1.15 22.13
C MET A 23 -7.47 -2.45 22.88
N ASN A 24 -7.04 -3.60 22.36
CA ASN A 24 -6.76 -4.76 23.21
C ASN A 24 -5.72 -5.68 22.56
N GLU A 25 -4.63 -5.92 23.28
CA GLU A 25 -3.56 -6.84 22.92
C GLU A 25 -3.96 -8.30 23.13
N ARG A 26 -3.33 -9.21 22.38
CA ARG A 26 -2.92 -10.55 22.84
C ARG A 26 -1.90 -11.20 21.88
N GLU A 27 -0.80 -11.63 22.50
CA GLU A 27 0.25 -12.58 22.06
C GLU A 27 -0.32 -13.96 21.62
N THR A 28 0.32 -14.90 20.91
CA THR A 28 1.68 -15.17 20.35
C THR A 28 1.53 -16.39 19.40
N THR A 29 2.47 -16.67 18.48
CA THR A 29 3.33 -17.91 18.46
C THR A 29 4.03 -18.12 17.09
N ASN A 30 5.28 -18.56 17.19
CA ASN A 30 6.38 -18.64 16.21
C ASN A 30 6.31 -19.79 15.17
N SER A 31 6.61 -19.50 13.89
CA SER A 31 7.51 -20.31 13.03
C SER A 31 7.92 -19.54 11.76
N ALA A 32 9.21 -19.64 11.39
CA ALA A 32 10.00 -18.73 10.55
C ALA A 32 10.22 -17.34 11.19
N GLU A 33 11.47 -16.97 11.48
CA GLU A 33 11.77 -15.73 12.21
C GLU A 33 11.30 -14.51 11.42
N LEU A 34 10.28 -13.82 11.95
CA LEU A 34 9.77 -12.57 11.41
C LEU A 34 10.90 -11.54 11.34
N PRO A 35 11.19 -10.94 10.16
CA PRO A 35 12.19 -9.89 10.03
C PRO A 35 11.88 -8.72 10.96
N GLU A 36 12.92 -8.09 11.55
CA GLU A 36 12.79 -6.96 12.49
C GLU A 36 11.84 -5.87 11.96
N TRP A 37 11.94 -5.54 10.67
CA TRP A 37 11.18 -4.47 10.02
C TRP A 37 9.68 -4.73 9.88
N LEU A 38 9.20 -5.96 10.15
CA LEU A 38 7.79 -6.36 10.19
C LEU A 38 7.26 -6.60 11.61
N ARG A 39 8.12 -6.57 12.64
CA ARG A 39 7.71 -6.89 14.01
C ARG A 39 6.80 -5.82 14.59
N GLY A 40 5.96 -6.23 15.55
CA GLY A 40 5.16 -5.32 16.37
C GLY A 40 3.77 -5.01 15.83
N SER A 41 3.27 -5.77 14.84
CA SER A 41 1.92 -5.63 14.31
C SER A 41 1.37 -6.96 13.79
N GLU A 42 0.04 -7.12 13.78
CA GLU A 42 -0.62 -8.30 13.21
C GLU A 42 -0.51 -8.28 11.68
N MET A 43 -0.61 -7.10 11.06
CA MET A 43 -0.38 -6.98 9.63
C MET A 43 1.06 -7.31 9.23
N GLY A 44 2.05 -7.05 10.08
CA GLY A 44 3.44 -7.47 9.83
C GLY A 44 3.59 -8.98 9.72
N GLU A 45 2.92 -9.73 10.59
CA GLU A 45 2.86 -11.20 10.53
C GLU A 45 2.13 -11.69 9.27
N LEU A 46 0.99 -11.08 8.93
CA LEU A 46 0.24 -11.44 7.73
C LEU A 46 0.99 -11.14 6.44
N ILE A 47 1.68 -9.99 6.37
CA ILE A 47 2.54 -9.62 5.24
C ILE A 47 3.66 -10.64 5.08
N PHE A 48 4.26 -11.09 6.17
CA PHE A 48 5.31 -12.10 6.13
C PHE A 48 4.80 -13.49 5.68
N ALA A 49 3.60 -13.87 6.13
CA ALA A 49 2.99 -15.17 5.81
C ALA A 49 2.38 -15.24 4.40
N TYR A 50 2.11 -14.10 3.76
CA TYR A 50 1.48 -14.05 2.45
C TYR A 50 2.42 -14.52 1.33
N ASP A 51 1.90 -15.31 0.38
CA ASP A 51 2.65 -15.71 -0.82
C ASP A 51 2.61 -14.61 -1.90
N TRP A 52 3.68 -13.84 -1.96
CA TRP A 52 3.80 -12.71 -2.89
C TRP A 52 4.19 -13.10 -4.32
N ILE A 53 4.44 -14.38 -4.61
CA ILE A 53 4.91 -14.83 -5.93
C ILE A 53 3.89 -14.43 -7.02
N ASP A 54 2.61 -14.66 -6.78
CA ASP A 54 1.56 -14.43 -7.79
C ASP A 54 1.07 -12.97 -7.85
N SER A 55 1.36 -12.17 -6.82
CA SER A 55 1.02 -10.74 -6.77
C SER A 55 1.74 -9.90 -7.84
N GLY A 56 2.90 -10.37 -8.30
CA GLY A 56 3.80 -9.62 -9.17
C GLY A 56 4.83 -8.74 -8.43
N LEU A 57 4.79 -8.71 -7.09
CA LEU A 57 5.88 -8.14 -6.28
C LEU A 57 7.05 -9.14 -6.10
N GLY A 58 6.79 -10.42 -6.29
CA GLY A 58 7.75 -11.49 -6.05
C GLY A 58 7.93 -11.77 -4.55
N PRO A 59 8.70 -12.82 -4.20
CA PRO A 59 8.86 -13.25 -2.81
C PRO A 59 9.38 -12.10 -1.95
N ILE A 60 8.92 -12.05 -0.68
CA ILE A 60 9.25 -10.96 0.26
C ILE A 60 10.77 -10.79 0.46
N SER A 61 11.55 -11.87 0.34
CA SER A 61 13.01 -11.85 0.41
C SER A 61 13.69 -11.09 -0.75
N ALA A 62 12.96 -10.85 -1.84
CA ALA A 62 13.42 -10.13 -3.03
C ALA A 62 12.91 -8.69 -3.10
N TRP A 63 12.15 -8.23 -2.09
CA TRP A 63 11.65 -6.86 -2.05
C TRP A 63 12.80 -5.85 -1.95
N SER A 64 12.65 -4.72 -2.63
CA SER A 64 13.65 -3.64 -2.59
C SER A 64 13.78 -3.07 -1.18
N PRO A 65 14.94 -2.52 -0.80
CA PRO A 65 15.10 -1.82 0.48
C PRO A 65 14.09 -0.69 0.67
N ALA A 66 13.71 0.00 -0.40
CA ALA A 66 12.69 1.05 -0.35
C ALA A 66 11.32 0.47 0.02
N LEU A 67 10.89 -0.63 -0.61
CA LEU A 67 9.63 -1.29 -0.26
C LEU A 67 9.62 -1.75 1.20
N GLN A 68 10.68 -2.42 1.65
CA GLN A 68 10.80 -2.89 3.04
C GLN A 68 10.72 -1.71 4.02
N PHE A 69 11.45 -0.63 3.76
CA PHE A 69 11.42 0.57 4.60
C PHE A 69 10.03 1.22 4.63
N THR A 70 9.40 1.39 3.47
CA THR A 70 8.06 1.98 3.37
C THR A 70 7.01 1.14 4.09
N VAL A 71 7.02 -0.19 3.94
CA VAL A 71 6.11 -1.07 4.67
C VAL A 71 6.36 -0.98 6.17
N SER A 72 7.62 -0.97 6.61
CA SER A 72 7.96 -0.79 8.03
C SER A 72 7.41 0.53 8.57
N MET A 73 7.59 1.65 7.86
CA MET A 73 7.04 2.94 8.24
C MET A 73 5.50 2.92 8.28
N MET A 74 4.86 2.33 7.29
CA MET A 74 3.40 2.18 7.24
C MET A 74 2.85 1.43 8.46
N LEU A 75 3.51 0.34 8.87
CA LEU A 75 3.12 -0.46 10.05
C LEU A 75 3.25 0.33 11.37
N LEU A 76 4.17 1.30 11.44
CA LEU A 76 4.35 2.16 12.62
C LEU A 76 3.34 3.32 12.68
N MET A 77 2.62 3.61 11.59
CA MET A 77 1.68 4.73 11.55
C MET A 77 0.38 4.39 12.30
N PRO A 78 -0.09 5.25 13.22
CA PRO A 78 -1.34 5.00 13.96
C PRO A 78 -2.59 5.20 13.09
N SER A 79 -2.49 5.97 12.00
CA SER A 79 -3.58 6.20 11.05
C SER A 79 -3.71 5.04 10.05
N ALA A 80 -4.88 4.89 9.43
CA ALA A 80 -5.06 3.91 8.35
C ALA A 80 -4.23 4.29 7.13
N VAL A 81 -3.37 3.38 6.68
CA VAL A 81 -2.51 3.58 5.51
C VAL A 81 -2.60 2.37 4.59
N LEU A 82 -2.73 2.65 3.30
CA LEU A 82 -2.66 1.69 2.20
C LEU A 82 -1.55 2.10 1.24
N LEU A 83 -0.64 1.18 0.96
CA LEU A 83 0.36 1.28 -0.09
C LEU A 83 -0.15 0.58 -1.35
N LEU A 84 0.02 1.21 -2.49
CA LEU A 84 -0.17 0.61 -3.80
C LEU A 84 1.19 0.48 -4.48
N TRP A 85 1.62 -0.76 -4.71
CA TRP A 85 2.95 -1.05 -5.23
C TRP A 85 2.94 -1.75 -6.58
N GLY A 86 3.85 -1.33 -7.45
CA GLY A 86 4.07 -1.83 -8.79
C GLY A 86 3.02 -1.36 -9.80
N PRO A 87 3.20 -1.74 -11.08
CA PRO A 87 2.29 -1.36 -12.17
C PRO A 87 0.88 -1.94 -12.02
N LYS A 88 0.71 -2.98 -11.19
CA LYS A 88 -0.59 -3.57 -10.86
C LYS A 88 -1.28 -2.91 -9.66
N LEU A 89 -0.63 -1.94 -9.00
CA LEU A 89 -1.15 -1.26 -7.81
C LEU A 89 -1.57 -2.27 -6.72
N ILE A 90 -0.64 -3.16 -6.38
CA ILE A 90 -0.83 -4.21 -5.39
C ILE A 90 -0.96 -3.58 -4.00
N GLN A 91 -2.00 -3.99 -3.27
CA GLN A 91 -2.34 -3.41 -1.98
C GLN A 91 -1.54 -4.05 -0.83
N ILE A 92 -0.91 -3.20 -0.02
CA ILE A 92 -0.30 -3.55 1.27
C ILE A 92 -0.79 -2.52 2.29
N TYR A 93 -1.31 -2.93 3.44
CA TYR A 93 -1.96 -2.01 4.38
C TYR A 93 -1.65 -2.35 5.83
N ASN A 94 -1.82 -1.38 6.74
CA ASN A 94 -1.57 -1.55 8.17
C ASN A 94 -2.82 -1.95 8.96
N ASP A 95 -2.64 -2.21 10.25
CA ASP A 95 -3.66 -2.69 11.19
C ASP A 95 -4.83 -1.71 11.31
N SER A 96 -4.53 -0.41 11.28
CA SER A 96 -5.57 0.63 11.28
C SER A 96 -6.42 0.60 10.00
N TYR A 97 -5.85 0.28 8.85
CA TYR A 97 -6.57 0.13 7.58
C TYR A 97 -7.36 -1.18 7.48
N ARG A 98 -6.95 -2.25 8.17
CA ARG A 98 -7.72 -3.50 8.25
C ARG A 98 -9.16 -3.23 8.70
N ASN A 99 -9.37 -2.33 9.65
CA ASN A 99 -10.71 -1.99 10.14
C ASN A 99 -11.59 -1.38 9.04
N LEU A 100 -10.98 -0.66 8.10
CA LEU A 100 -11.66 -0.14 6.91
C LEU A 100 -12.00 -1.26 5.93
N MET A 101 -11.14 -2.27 5.76
CA MET A 101 -11.35 -3.39 4.84
C MET A 101 -12.55 -4.29 5.23
N ALA A 102 -12.87 -4.40 6.52
CA ALA A 102 -13.95 -5.24 7.05
C ALA A 102 -13.96 -6.65 6.41
N ALA A 103 -15.02 -7.05 5.69
CA ALA A 103 -15.14 -8.38 5.11
C ALA A 103 -14.18 -8.63 3.92
N LYS A 104 -13.50 -7.60 3.40
CA LYS A 104 -12.44 -7.75 2.40
C LYS A 104 -11.08 -8.13 3.01
N HIS A 105 -10.94 -8.06 4.33
CA HIS A 105 -9.76 -8.57 5.04
C HIS A 105 -9.94 -10.06 5.36
N PRO A 106 -8.90 -10.92 5.16
CA PRO A 106 -7.55 -10.60 4.69
C PRO A 106 -7.37 -10.60 3.16
N ASP A 107 -8.35 -11.10 2.41
CA ASP A 107 -8.23 -11.42 0.97
C ASP A 107 -7.77 -10.28 0.07
N GLY A 108 -8.02 -9.02 0.45
CA GLY A 108 -7.53 -7.86 -0.31
C GLY A 108 -6.02 -7.58 -0.15
N LEU A 109 -5.33 -8.24 0.78
CA LEU A 109 -3.86 -8.15 0.87
C LEU A 109 -3.23 -8.80 -0.36
N GLY A 110 -2.30 -8.11 -1.02
CA GLY A 110 -1.64 -8.61 -2.22
C GLY A 110 -2.51 -8.59 -3.49
N GLN A 111 -3.75 -8.11 -3.40
CA GLN A 111 -4.65 -7.96 -4.54
C GLN A 111 -4.48 -6.57 -5.21
N PRO A 112 -4.63 -6.46 -6.55
CA PRO A 112 -4.79 -5.17 -7.22
C PRO A 112 -5.94 -4.34 -6.62
N VAL A 113 -5.70 -3.05 -6.38
CA VAL A 113 -6.72 -2.15 -5.79
C VAL A 113 -7.98 -2.05 -6.65
N SER A 114 -7.86 -2.16 -7.97
CA SER A 114 -8.98 -2.11 -8.91
C SER A 114 -9.93 -3.32 -8.78
N GLU A 115 -9.41 -4.47 -8.35
CA GLU A 115 -10.20 -5.68 -8.14
C GLU A 115 -10.80 -5.74 -6.73
N CYS A 116 -10.09 -5.21 -5.74
CA CYS A 116 -10.57 -5.14 -4.37
C CYS A 116 -11.64 -4.06 -4.18
N TRP A 117 -11.48 -2.93 -4.87
CA TRP A 117 -12.34 -1.76 -4.75
C TRP A 117 -12.88 -1.28 -6.12
N PRO A 118 -13.56 -2.16 -6.89
CA PRO A 118 -14.06 -1.81 -8.22
C PRO A 118 -15.03 -0.63 -8.20
N GLU A 119 -15.77 -0.45 -7.11
CA GLU A 119 -16.76 0.62 -6.93
C GLU A 119 -16.14 2.02 -6.93
N VAL A 120 -14.92 2.18 -6.42
CA VAL A 120 -14.19 3.47 -6.36
C VAL A 120 -13.08 3.58 -7.40
N TRP A 121 -12.89 2.57 -8.24
CA TRP A 121 -11.80 2.55 -9.20
C TRP A 121 -11.83 3.73 -10.18
N HIS A 122 -13.02 4.16 -10.60
CA HIS A 122 -13.18 5.34 -11.47
C HIS A 122 -12.62 6.64 -10.87
N PHE A 123 -12.62 6.75 -9.54
CA PHE A 123 -12.03 7.86 -8.79
C PHE A 123 -10.51 7.64 -8.57
N LEU A 124 -10.12 6.43 -8.19
CA LEU A 124 -8.73 6.10 -7.87
C LEU A 124 -7.80 6.07 -9.10
N ALA A 125 -8.28 5.58 -10.24
CA ALA A 125 -7.47 5.38 -11.44
C ALA A 125 -6.73 6.66 -11.90
N PRO A 126 -7.40 7.81 -12.13
CA PRO A 126 -6.71 9.03 -12.58
C PRO A 126 -5.75 9.60 -11.53
N ILE A 127 -6.03 9.38 -10.24
CA ILE A 127 -5.14 9.79 -9.14
C ILE A 127 -3.88 8.93 -9.16
N CYS A 128 -4.03 7.60 -9.23
CA CYS A 128 -2.90 6.68 -9.31
C CYS A 128 -2.04 6.98 -10.54
N GLU A 129 -2.66 7.23 -11.70
CA GLU A 129 -1.94 7.65 -12.90
C GLU A 129 -1.13 8.94 -12.67
N GLY A 130 -1.72 9.98 -12.05
CA GLY A 130 -1.01 11.23 -11.74
C GLY A 130 0.15 11.06 -10.77
N VAL A 131 -0.01 10.22 -9.76
CA VAL A 131 1.07 9.88 -8.82
C VAL A 131 2.20 9.15 -9.54
N MET A 132 1.85 8.16 -10.36
CA MET A 132 2.80 7.24 -10.99
C MET A 132 3.52 7.82 -12.20
N GLU A 133 2.83 8.63 -13.01
CA GLU A 133 3.38 9.16 -14.26
C GLU A 133 3.90 10.60 -14.12
N ARG A 134 3.31 11.38 -13.21
CA ARG A 134 3.57 12.82 -13.07
C ARG A 134 4.17 13.23 -11.73
N CYS A 135 4.38 12.28 -10.81
CA CYS A 135 4.83 12.54 -9.44
C CYS A 135 3.94 13.54 -8.68
N GLU A 136 2.64 13.58 -8.99
CA GLU A 136 1.71 14.50 -8.35
C GLU A 136 1.24 13.96 -7.00
N SER A 137 0.92 14.86 -6.07
CA SER A 137 0.24 14.53 -4.82
C SER A 137 -1.17 15.09 -4.84
N PHE A 138 -2.12 14.34 -4.30
CA PHE A 138 -3.53 14.71 -4.25
C PHE A 138 -4.02 14.69 -2.80
N SER A 139 -4.86 15.64 -2.42
CA SER A 139 -5.47 15.68 -1.10
C SER A 139 -6.96 16.02 -1.22
N PHE A 140 -7.77 15.33 -0.43
CA PHE A 140 -9.21 15.51 -0.34
C PHE A 140 -9.60 15.47 1.13
N ASP A 141 -10.37 16.44 1.61
CA ASP A 141 -10.71 16.54 3.03
C ASP A 141 -12.04 15.86 3.39
N ASP A 142 -13.04 15.91 2.50
CA ASP A 142 -14.38 15.36 2.72
C ASP A 142 -14.90 14.65 1.45
N GLN A 143 -14.13 13.70 0.92
CA GLN A 143 -14.51 13.01 -0.31
C GLN A 143 -15.60 11.96 -0.02
N PRO A 144 -16.83 12.11 -0.57
CA PRO A 144 -17.82 11.06 -0.50
C PRO A 144 -17.40 9.93 -1.46
N LEU A 145 -17.36 8.72 -0.93
CA LEU A 145 -17.16 7.49 -1.69
C LEU A 145 -18.22 6.48 -1.29
N ILE A 146 -18.73 5.76 -2.29
CA ILE A 146 -19.58 4.59 -2.07
C ILE A 146 -18.65 3.39 -2.02
N ILE A 147 -18.59 2.72 -0.87
CA ILE A 147 -17.75 1.54 -0.63
C ILE A 147 -18.62 0.33 -0.28
N ASN A 148 -18.19 -0.86 -0.67
CA ASN A 148 -18.87 -2.10 -0.31
C ASN A 148 -17.92 -3.08 0.37
N ARG A 149 -17.85 -2.97 1.69
CA ARG A 149 -16.97 -3.79 2.55
C ARG A 149 -17.68 -4.83 3.42
N THR A 150 -19.02 -4.84 3.41
CA THR A 150 -19.86 -5.78 4.20
C THR A 150 -20.95 -6.46 3.36
N GLY A 151 -20.89 -6.33 2.02
CA GLY A 151 -21.90 -6.86 1.09
C GLY A 151 -23.00 -5.85 0.74
N ASN A 152 -23.11 -4.75 1.49
CA ASN A 152 -24.02 -3.65 1.19
C ASN A 152 -23.22 -2.38 0.87
N PRO A 153 -23.51 -1.66 -0.24
CA PRO A 153 -22.92 -0.36 -0.51
C PRO A 153 -23.28 0.65 0.60
N GLU A 154 -22.28 1.36 1.10
CA GLU A 154 -22.44 2.45 2.05
C GLU A 154 -21.72 3.70 1.54
N GLU A 155 -22.32 4.86 1.76
CA GLU A 155 -21.66 6.15 1.54
C GLU A 155 -20.84 6.50 2.78
N ALA A 156 -19.56 6.79 2.59
CA ALA A 156 -18.65 7.21 3.63
C ALA A 156 -17.81 8.40 3.15
N PHE A 157 -17.45 9.26 4.09
CA PHE A 157 -16.64 10.45 3.84
C PHE A 157 -15.21 10.19 4.29
N PHE A 158 -14.26 10.49 3.41
CA PHE A 158 -12.85 10.23 3.66
C PHE A 158 -12.02 11.49 3.48
N LYS A 159 -11.11 11.69 4.44
CA LYS A 159 -9.92 12.50 4.23
C LYS A 159 -8.83 11.62 3.66
N LEU A 160 -8.43 11.93 2.43
CA LEU A 160 -7.52 11.12 1.61
C LEU A 160 -6.31 11.96 1.22
N THR A 161 -5.12 11.37 1.34
CA THR A 161 -3.90 11.94 0.79
C THR A 161 -3.17 10.88 -0.01
N TYR A 162 -2.85 11.20 -1.26
CA TYR A 162 -2.11 10.37 -2.21
C TYR A 162 -0.75 11.01 -2.46
N SER A 163 0.32 10.26 -2.25
CA SER A 163 1.68 10.77 -2.46
C SER A 163 2.58 9.75 -3.16
N PRO A 164 3.50 10.22 -4.03
CA PRO A 164 4.46 9.35 -4.69
C PRO A 164 5.54 8.89 -3.71
N ILE A 165 5.92 7.62 -3.82
CA ILE A 165 7.11 7.06 -3.17
C ILE A 165 8.10 6.67 -4.26
N PRO A 166 9.34 7.14 -4.18
CA PRO A 166 10.39 6.66 -5.07
C PRO A 166 10.84 5.26 -4.64
N ASP A 167 10.80 4.30 -5.55
CA ASP A 167 11.51 3.02 -5.40
C ASP A 167 12.79 3.03 -6.25
N ILE A 168 13.91 2.68 -5.62
CA ILE A 168 15.20 2.56 -6.27
C ILE A 168 15.36 1.10 -6.70
N LYS A 169 15.00 0.81 -7.95
CA LYS A 169 15.58 -0.35 -8.64
C LYS A 169 16.86 0.11 -9.33
N ASP A 170 18.02 -0.07 -8.69
CA ASP A 170 19.31 0.00 -9.39
C ASP A 170 19.43 -1.26 -10.30
N SER A 171 19.90 -1.22 -11.55
CA SER A 171 20.76 -0.25 -12.24
C SER A 171 20.44 -0.25 -13.74
N PHE A 172 20.48 0.91 -14.41
CA PHE A 172 20.87 0.93 -15.81
C PHE A 172 22.39 1.07 -15.85
N SER A 173 23.07 0.06 -16.37
CA SER A 173 24.47 0.17 -16.75
C SER A 173 24.65 1.43 -17.60
N ARG A 174 25.45 2.40 -17.13
CA ARG A 174 26.08 3.32 -18.10
C ARG A 174 26.94 2.42 -18.97
N GLY A 175 26.56 2.29 -20.24
CA GLY A 175 27.43 1.68 -21.22
C GLY A 175 28.80 2.33 -21.09
N THR A 176 29.80 1.55 -20.73
CA THR A 176 31.17 1.87 -21.12
C THR A 176 31.13 1.91 -22.64
N SER A 177 31.13 3.11 -23.23
CA SER A 177 31.46 3.24 -24.63
C SER A 177 32.90 2.76 -24.78
N PRO A 178 33.20 1.77 -25.64
CA PRO A 178 34.57 1.57 -26.09
C PRO A 178 34.92 2.73 -27.04
N ASP A 179 36.08 3.32 -26.76
CA ASP A 179 36.90 4.27 -27.53
C ASP A 179 36.34 5.67 -27.86
#